data_AF-A0A4Y8L1L3-F1
#
_entry.id   AF-A0A4Y8L1L3-F1
#
_cell.length_a   1.000
_cell.length_b   1.000
_cell.length_c   1.000
_cell.angle_alpha   90.00
_cell.angle_beta   90.00
_cell.angle_gamma   90.00
#
_symmetry.space_group_name_H-M   'P 1'
#
loop_
_entity.id
_entity.type
_entity.pdbx_description
1 polymer ?
#
loop_
_entity_poly.entity_id
_entity_poly.type
_entity_poly.pdbx_seq_one_letter_code
_entity_poly.pdbx_strand_id
1 'polypeptide(L)' 'MLPGGISLAVIAIVALLIFGPKKLPELGKAAGSTLREFKDATKGLADDDDDVKKEDKKQ' A
#
# COMPACT_ATOMS: atom_id res chain seq x y z
N MET A 1 16.86 -19.98 -23.61
CA MET A 1 16.71 -19.43 -22.23
C MET A 1 15.70 -18.31 -22.33
N LEU A 2 14.46 -18.51 -21.88
CA LEU A 2 13.41 -17.50 -22.00
C LEU A 2 13.61 -16.46 -20.88
N PRO A 3 13.78 -15.16 -21.16
CA PRO A 3 14.02 -14.15 -20.14
C PRO A 3 12.82 -14.05 -19.20
N GLY A 4 13.08 -14.10 -17.88
CA GLY A 4 12.04 -14.25 -16.83
C GLY A 4 10.96 -13.16 -16.79
N GLY A 5 11.17 -12.02 -17.47
CA GLY A 5 10.15 -10.98 -17.63
C GLY A 5 8.93 -11.42 -18.45
N ILE A 6 9.11 -12.32 -19.42
CA ILE A 6 8.00 -12.77 -20.29
C ILE A 6 7.01 -13.63 -19.49
N SER A 7 7.49 -14.43 -18.54
CA SER A 7 6.65 -15.29 -17.70
C SER A 7 5.63 -14.49 -16.88
N LEU A 8 6.08 -13.39 -16.25
CA LEU A 8 5.18 -12.51 -15.50
C LEU A 8 4.18 -11.78 -16.40
N ALA A 9 4.61 -11.35 -17.58
CA ALA A 9 3.74 -10.67 -18.54
C ALA A 9 2.58 -11.60 -19.00
N VAL A 10 2.86 -12.87 -19.27
CA VAL A 10 1.82 -13.84 -19.66
C VAL A 10 0.80 -14.04 -18.55
N ILE A 11 1.25 -14.20 -17.30
CA ILE A 11 0.35 -14.35 -16.13
C ILE A 11 -0.52 -13.09 -15.97
N ALA A 12 0.08 -11.91 -16.09
CA ALA A 12 -0.65 -10.64 -16.02
C ALA A 12 -1.71 -10.54 -17.11
N ILE A 13 -1.42 -10.95 -18.36
CA ILE A 13 -2.40 -10.94 -19.45
C ILE A 13 -3.57 -11.89 -19.15
N VAL A 14 -3.30 -13.11 -18.69
CA VAL A 14 -4.37 -14.07 -18.33
C VAL A 14 -5.23 -13.53 -17.18
N ALA A 15 -4.61 -12.96 -16.14
CA ALA A 15 -5.32 -12.33 -15.04
C ALA A 15 -6.18 -11.14 -15.52
N LEU A 16 -5.65 -10.32 -16.44
CA LEU A 16 -6.37 -9.21 -17.05
C LEU A 16 -7.57 -9.65 -17.92
N LEU A 17 -7.53 -10.83 -18.53
CA LEU A 17 -8.67 -11.39 -19.26
C LEU A 17 -9.80 -11.84 -18.31
N ILE A 18 -9.45 -12.40 -17.15
CA ILE A 18 -10.42 -12.86 -16.14
C ILE A 18 -11.01 -11.69 -15.37
N PHE A 19 -10.15 -10.81 -14.86
CA PHE A 19 -10.56 -9.69 -14.00
C PHE A 19 -10.92 -8.43 -14.79
N GLY A 20 -10.39 -8.26 -16.01
CA GLY A 20 -10.55 -7.06 -16.82
C GLY A 20 -9.53 -5.95 -16.47
N PRO A 21 -8.98 -5.23 -17.47
CA PRO A 21 -7.97 -4.18 -17.23
C PRO A 21 -8.50 -2.98 -16.46
N LYS A 22 -9.82 -2.77 -16.43
CA LYS A 22 -10.45 -1.69 -15.65
C LYS A 22 -10.56 -2.02 -14.16
N LYS A 23 -10.53 -3.31 -13.76
CA LYS A 23 -10.69 -3.70 -12.35
C LYS A 23 -9.42 -3.54 -11.53
N LEU A 24 -8.24 -3.76 -12.10
CA LEU A 24 -6.98 -3.50 -11.40
C LEU A 24 -6.83 -2.04 -10.90
N PRO A 25 -7.06 -0.98 -11.70
CA PRO A 25 -6.97 0.39 -11.21
C PRO A 25 -8.10 0.75 -10.24
N GLU A 26 -9.28 0.14 -10.37
CA GLU A 26 -10.40 0.32 -9.44
C GLU A 26 -10.07 -0.25 -8.05
N LEU A 27 -9.54 -1.48 -8.01
CA LEU A 27 -9.06 -2.14 -6.79
C LEU A 27 -7.87 -1.40 -6.18
N GLY A 28 -6.91 -0.96 -7.00
CA GLY A 28 -5.75 -0.19 -6.54
C GLY A 28 -6.14 1.15 -5.93
N LYS A 29 -7.15 1.85 -6.49
CA LYS A 29 -7.69 3.08 -5.90
C LYS A 29 -8.37 2.82 -4.56
N ALA A 30 -9.22 1.79 -4.47
CA ALA A 30 -9.89 1.43 -3.24
C ALA A 30 -8.90 1.04 -2.13
N ALA A 31 -7.99 0.11 -2.43
CA ALA A 31 -6.94 -0.32 -1.51
C ALA A 31 -6.00 0.83 -1.14
N GLY A 32 -5.65 1.69 -2.09
CA GLY A 32 -4.79 2.85 -1.86
C GLY A 32 -5.40 3.87 -0.90
N SER A 33 -6.70 4.14 -1.01
CA SER A 33 -7.42 5.00 -0.06
C SER A 33 -7.39 4.41 1.35
N THR A 34 -7.67 3.10 1.50
CA THR A 34 -7.61 2.42 2.79
C THR A 34 -6.20 2.44 3.39
N LEU A 35 -5.17 2.15 2.59
CA LEU A 35 -3.77 2.21 3.05
C LEU A 35 -3.36 3.61 3.46
N ARG A 36 -3.89 4.64 2.78
CA ARG A 36 -3.63 6.04 3.13
C ARG A 36 -4.27 6.42 4.46
N GLU A 37 -5.54 6.11 4.65
CA GLU A 37 -6.24 6.32 5.93
C GLU A 37 -5.57 5.54 7.06
N PHE A 38 -5.18 4.29 6.81
CA PHE A 38 -4.44 3.47 7.78
C PHE A 38 -3.11 4.11 8.16
N LYS A 39 -2.35 4.63 7.18
CA LYS A 39 -1.09 5.34 7.43
C LYS A 39 -1.31 6.60 8.27
N ASP A 40 -2.31 7.40 7.92
CA ASP A 40 -2.58 8.66 8.59
C ASP A 40 -3.06 8.42 10.04
N ALA A 41 -3.90 7.40 10.26
CA ALA A 41 -4.30 6.95 11.59
C ALA A 41 -3.11 6.45 12.42
N THR A 42 -2.27 5.59 11.83
CA THR A 42 -1.07 5.06 12.51
C THR A 42 -0.07 6.16 12.85
N LYS A 43 0.07 7.18 11.98
CA LYS A 43 0.96 8.32 12.22
C LYS A 43 0.49 9.17 13.40
N GLY A 44 -0.82 9.43 13.52
CA GLY A 44 -1.38 10.13 14.68
C GLY A 44 -1.15 9.39 15.99
N LEU A 45 -1.23 8.06 15.99
CA LEU A 45 -0.94 7.23 17.16
C LEU A 45 0.55 7.22 17.54
N ALA A 46 1.44 7.24 16.54
CA ALA A 46 2.89 7.28 16.78
C ALA A 46 3.38 8.65 17.31
N ASP A 47 2.79 9.74 16.83
CA ASP A 47 3.16 11.10 17.24
C ASP A 47 2.75 11.38 18.70
N ASP A 48 1.61 10.83 19.16
CA ASP A 48 1.12 10.95 20.54
C ASP A 48 2.03 10.22 21.57
N ASP A 49 2.74 9.17 21.13
CA ASP A 49 3.72 8.45 21.96
C ASP A 49 5.09 9.19 22.04
N ASP A 50 5.40 10.04 21.05
CA ASP A 50 6.65 10.81 20.96
C ASP A 50 6.60 12.18 21.68
N ASP A 51 5.40 12.71 22.00
CA ASP A 51 5.24 13.92 22.81
C ASP A 51 5.33 13.63 24.32
N VAL A 52 4.87 12.47 24.79
CA VAL A 52 5.03 12.03 26.20
C VAL A 52 6.51 11.84 26.58
N LYS A 53 7.39 11.56 25.60
CA LYS A 53 8.81 11.30 25.84
C LYS A 53 9.71 12.54 25.88
N LYS A 54 9.19 13.74 25.52
CA LYS A 54 9.99 14.98 25.51
C LYS A 54 9.90 15.81 26.79
N GLU A 55 8.93 15.56 27.68
CA GLU A 55 8.78 16.35 28.92
C GLU A 55 9.64 15.83 30.11
N ASP A 56 10.14 14.60 30.07
CA ASP A 56 10.98 14.04 31.15
C ASP A 56 12.47 14.44 31.10
N LYS A 57 12.89 15.27 30.13
CA LYS A 57 14.30 15.69 29.98
C LYS A 57 14.61 17.13 30.44
N LYS A 58 13.69 17.76 31.17
CA LYS A 58 13.85 19.11 31.73
C LYS A 58 13.36 19.23 33.18
N GLN A 59 13.72 18.25 34.02
CA GLN A 59 13.80 18.40 35.47
C GLN A 59 15.20 18.00 35.95
#